data_AF-A0A847X9S4-F1
#
_entry.id   AF-A0A847X9S4-F1
#
_cell.length_a   1.000
_cell.length_b   1.000
_cell.length_c   1.000
_cell.angle_alpha   90.00
_cell.angle_beta   90.00
_cell.angle_gamma   90.00
#
_symmetry.space_group_name_H-M   'P 1'
#
loop_
_entity.id
_entity.type
_entity.pdbx_description
1 polymer ?
#
loop_
_entity_poly.entity_id
_entity_poly.type
_entity_poly.pdbx_seq_one_letter_code
_entity_poly.pdbx_strand_id
1 'polypeptide(L)'
;MNKKLIKRLIIAGFFIFIVYLTLPKVYNTKSSKTLKLEQYEIYNPSDIFGSDLTDKSKLYISNKFGLKEINLDEPIRIEENTQAKIIKKISPFKTETTTYDIKVEDTIPPKIITQKNVILKGGENLKNVLDIKVYDYRFGEYNFELKPPYVDFVTLIPGDYEYEIEVEDLSGNKATHTISITSETVEIPLEEANSLEVWTNRVRKLPKDFEPNLSEIPLEYNLSNDNIPFRLQPEAKIAFMDMADTLKEEKGLTILITSAYRSYEYQEMLFNNYVAQDGLEKAQTYSAKPGHSEHQTGLTVDIRTPQFDIKDFEDTDESNWIKDNSYKFGFIVRYPKDKENITGYQYEPWHLRYVGQDLAKYLYDNQLTFDEYILQNTQ
;
A
#
# COMPACT_ATOMS: atom_id res chain seq x y z
N MET A 1 -13.62 -37.41 -53.74
CA MET A 1 -13.78 -37.24 -55.20
C MET A 1 -13.64 -38.60 -55.88
N ASN A 2 -14.39 -38.76 -56.97
CA ASN A 2 -14.76 -39.98 -57.68
C ASN A 2 -13.69 -41.03 -57.98
N LYS A 3 -14.17 -42.28 -58.00
CA LYS A 3 -13.65 -43.45 -58.71
C LYS A 3 -12.95 -43.07 -60.01
N LYS A 4 -11.71 -43.50 -60.23
CA LYS A 4 -11.25 -43.89 -61.57
C LYS A 4 -10.18 -44.97 -61.51
N LEU A 5 -10.66 -46.15 -61.88
CA LEU A 5 -9.99 -47.39 -62.20
C LEU A 5 -9.03 -47.15 -63.38
N ILE A 6 -7.72 -47.39 -63.21
CA ILE A 6 -6.80 -47.49 -64.35
C ILE A 6 -6.64 -48.98 -64.66
N LYS A 7 -7.35 -49.45 -65.68
CA LYS A 7 -7.09 -50.73 -66.35
C LYS A 7 -6.01 -50.51 -67.40
N ARG A 8 -4.90 -51.23 -67.31
CA ARG A 8 -4.06 -51.59 -68.47
C ARG A 8 -3.95 -53.11 -68.53
N LEU A 9 -4.62 -53.68 -69.52
CA LEU A 9 -4.38 -55.05 -70.01
C LEU A 9 -3.14 -55.03 -70.90
N ILE A 10 -2.12 -55.81 -70.57
CA ILE A 10 -1.23 -56.45 -71.54
C ILE A 10 -1.13 -57.92 -71.10
N ILE A 11 -1.44 -58.81 -72.04
CA ILE A 11 -1.50 -60.26 -71.86
C ILE A 11 -0.07 -60.82 -72.01
N ALA A 12 0.47 -61.40 -70.94
CA ALA A 12 1.38 -62.55 -70.96
C ALA A 12 1.46 -63.10 -69.52
N GLY A 13 1.17 -64.39 -69.35
CA GLY A 13 0.82 -65.00 -68.07
C GLY A 13 1.84 -64.84 -66.96
N PHE A 14 1.41 -64.25 -65.83
CA PHE A 14 1.99 -64.42 -64.50
C PHE A 14 0.89 -64.14 -63.48
N PHE A 15 0.80 -64.96 -62.43
CA PHE A 15 -0.14 -64.84 -61.32
C PHE A 15 -0.21 -63.39 -60.81
N ILE A 16 -1.34 -62.71 -61.01
CA ILE A 16 -1.61 -61.41 -60.37
C ILE A 16 -2.08 -61.71 -58.95
N PHE A 17 -1.14 -61.66 -58.00
CA PHE A 17 -1.48 -61.44 -56.59
C PHE A 17 -2.05 -60.03 -56.48
N ILE A 18 -3.38 -59.88 -56.42
CA ILE A 18 -4.01 -58.60 -56.09
C ILE A 18 -3.75 -58.37 -54.61
N VAL A 19 -2.65 -57.70 -54.30
CA VAL A 19 -2.41 -57.15 -52.96
C VAL A 19 -3.36 -55.97 -52.78
N TYR A 20 -4.46 -56.18 -52.06
CA TYR A 20 -5.25 -55.07 -51.54
C TYR A 20 -4.39 -54.28 -50.55
N LEU A 21 -3.81 -53.17 -51.02
CA LEU A 21 -3.21 -52.17 -50.14
C LEU A 21 -4.34 -51.49 -49.38
N THR A 22 -4.72 -52.06 -48.24
CA THR A 22 -5.57 -51.39 -47.27
C THR A 22 -4.85 -50.12 -46.80
N LEU A 23 -5.44 -48.96 -47.12
CA LEU A 23 -4.96 -47.68 -46.63
C LEU A 23 -4.90 -47.72 -45.10
N PRO A 24 -3.82 -47.23 -44.47
CA PRO A 24 -3.69 -47.27 -43.03
C PRO A 24 -4.83 -46.47 -42.38
N LYS A 25 -5.52 -47.09 -41.42
CA LYS A 25 -6.56 -46.42 -40.63
C LYS A 25 -5.91 -45.71 -39.44
N VAL A 26 -6.17 -44.41 -39.32
CA VAL A 26 -5.73 -43.57 -38.20
C VAL A 26 -6.93 -43.25 -37.32
N TYR A 27 -6.79 -43.50 -36.02
CA TYR A 27 -7.79 -43.14 -35.01
C TYR A 27 -7.20 -42.06 -34.12
N ASN A 28 -7.91 -40.94 -33.96
CA ASN A 28 -7.48 -39.81 -33.14
C ASN A 28 -8.36 -39.72 -31.90
N THR A 29 -7.75 -39.67 -30.73
CA THR A 29 -8.40 -39.45 -29.44
C THR A 29 -7.77 -38.22 -28.78
N LYS A 30 -8.59 -37.44 -28.07
CA LYS A 30 -8.14 -36.29 -27.29
C LYS A 30 -8.44 -36.55 -25.82
N SER A 31 -7.44 -36.35 -24.97
CA SER A 31 -7.50 -36.55 -23.53
C SER A 31 -6.81 -35.38 -22.82
N SER A 32 -6.99 -35.25 -21.51
CA SER A 32 -6.30 -34.26 -20.69
C SER A 32 -5.72 -34.92 -19.44
N LYS A 33 -4.55 -34.46 -19.00
CA LYS A 33 -3.93 -34.87 -17.73
C LYS A 33 -3.47 -33.62 -16.98
N THR A 34 -3.79 -33.55 -15.69
CA THR A 34 -3.29 -32.50 -14.80
C THR A 34 -2.17 -33.07 -13.95
N LEU A 35 -1.04 -32.37 -13.91
CA LEU A 35 0.10 -32.69 -13.06
C LEU A 35 0.29 -31.54 -12.07
N LYS A 36 0.36 -31.87 -10.78
CA LYS A 36 0.84 -30.96 -9.74
C LYS A 36 2.35 -31.08 -9.74
N LEU A 37 3.05 -30.01 -10.11
CA LEU A 37 4.50 -30.02 -10.22
C LEU A 37 5.10 -29.24 -9.06
N GLU A 38 6.07 -29.83 -8.37
CA GLU A 38 6.93 -29.11 -7.44
C GLU A 38 8.24 -28.76 -8.19
N GLN A 39 8.25 -27.59 -8.86
CA GLN A 39 9.30 -27.13 -9.80
C GLN A 39 9.38 -27.96 -11.10
N TYR A 40 10.26 -27.58 -12.03
CA TYR A 40 10.47 -28.24 -13.33
C TYR A 40 10.93 -29.70 -13.18
N GLU A 41 10.01 -30.58 -12.82
CA GLU A 41 10.30 -31.98 -12.57
C GLU A 41 10.54 -32.74 -13.87
N ILE A 42 11.47 -33.68 -13.77
CA ILE A 42 11.82 -34.60 -14.84
C ILE A 42 11.09 -35.92 -14.55
N TYR A 43 10.14 -36.28 -15.41
CA TYR A 43 9.28 -37.45 -15.23
C TYR A 43 9.67 -38.57 -16.17
N ASN A 44 9.52 -39.81 -15.72
CA ASN A 44 9.51 -40.91 -16.69
C ASN A 44 8.19 -40.86 -17.47
N PRO A 45 8.22 -41.03 -18.81
CA PRO A 45 6.99 -41.07 -19.60
C PRO A 45 5.95 -42.09 -19.09
N SER A 46 6.40 -43.21 -18.51
CA SER A 46 5.54 -44.22 -17.89
C SER A 46 4.66 -43.67 -16.77
N ASP A 47 5.16 -42.72 -15.98
CA ASP A 47 4.48 -42.22 -14.79
C ASP A 47 3.31 -41.31 -15.18
N ILE A 48 3.43 -40.62 -16.31
CA ILE A 48 2.40 -39.72 -16.83
C ILE A 48 1.39 -40.47 -17.70
N PHE A 49 1.87 -41.30 -18.63
CA PHE A 49 1.05 -41.87 -19.70
C PHE A 49 0.65 -43.34 -19.45
N GLY A 50 1.33 -44.04 -18.54
CA GLY A 50 0.96 -45.38 -18.08
C GLY A 50 0.73 -46.37 -19.24
N SER A 51 -0.46 -46.97 -19.27
CA SER A 51 -0.87 -48.00 -20.24
C SER A 51 -0.91 -47.54 -21.70
N ASP A 52 -0.83 -46.23 -21.95
CA ASP A 52 -0.88 -45.68 -23.31
C ASP A 52 0.47 -45.86 -24.04
N LEU A 53 1.57 -46.06 -23.29
CA LEU A 53 2.89 -46.34 -23.82
C LEU A 53 3.11 -47.83 -24.07
N THR A 54 3.78 -48.14 -25.18
CA THR A 54 4.23 -49.49 -25.57
C THR A 54 5.54 -49.40 -26.32
N ASP A 55 6.23 -50.54 -26.51
CA ASP A 55 7.42 -50.70 -27.36
C ASP A 55 7.31 -50.07 -28.77
N LYS A 56 6.09 -50.03 -29.32
CA LYS A 56 5.77 -49.45 -30.64
C LYS A 56 5.28 -47.99 -30.60
N SER A 57 5.38 -47.32 -29.46
CA SER A 57 4.92 -45.95 -29.30
C SER A 57 6.01 -44.95 -29.68
N LYS A 58 5.60 -43.81 -30.24
CA LYS A 58 6.41 -42.61 -30.40
C LYS A 58 5.75 -41.48 -29.63
N LEU A 59 6.50 -40.83 -28.74
CA LEU A 59 6.03 -39.69 -27.97
C LEU A 59 6.59 -38.40 -28.56
N TYR A 60 5.71 -37.43 -28.76
CA TYR A 60 6.08 -36.07 -29.13
C TYR A 60 5.63 -35.10 -28.05
N ILE A 61 6.51 -34.17 -27.70
CA ILE A 61 6.23 -33.08 -26.76
C ILE A 61 6.27 -31.76 -27.51
N SER A 62 5.25 -30.93 -27.35
CA SER A 62 5.18 -29.58 -27.87
C SER A 62 5.20 -28.59 -26.71
N ASN A 63 6.14 -27.66 -26.73
CA ASN A 63 6.22 -26.54 -25.78
C ASN A 63 6.55 -25.23 -26.56
N LYS A 64 6.94 -24.17 -25.86
CA LYS A 64 7.31 -22.87 -26.46
C LYS A 64 8.45 -22.94 -27.49
N PHE A 65 9.24 -24.01 -27.48
CA PHE A 65 10.36 -24.24 -28.41
C PHE A 65 9.98 -25.14 -29.60
N GLY A 66 8.71 -25.55 -29.71
CA GLY A 66 8.19 -26.37 -30.80
C GLY A 66 8.01 -27.85 -30.44
N LEU A 67 7.67 -28.66 -31.46
CA LEU A 67 7.39 -30.10 -31.31
C LEU A 67 8.69 -30.91 -31.42
N LYS A 68 8.95 -31.79 -30.46
CA LYS A 68 10.13 -32.68 -30.41
C LYS A 68 9.72 -34.13 -30.15
N GLU A 69 10.29 -35.08 -30.89
CA GLU A 69 10.19 -36.51 -30.57
C GLU A 69 11.07 -36.84 -29.36
N ILE A 70 10.54 -37.64 -28.43
CA ILE A 70 11.16 -37.99 -27.16
C ILE A 70 11.47 -39.49 -27.14
N ASN A 71 12.64 -39.84 -26.60
CA ASN A 71 12.98 -41.22 -26.26
C ASN A 71 12.19 -41.67 -25.01
N LEU A 72 11.44 -42.77 -25.11
CA LEU A 72 10.55 -43.23 -24.04
C LEU A 72 11.27 -43.69 -22.78
N ASP A 73 12.55 -44.06 -22.91
CA ASP A 73 13.39 -44.49 -21.79
C ASP A 73 14.12 -43.32 -21.12
N GLU A 74 14.00 -42.12 -21.68
CA GLU A 74 14.60 -40.91 -21.13
C GLU A 74 13.55 -40.08 -20.37
N PRO A 75 13.88 -39.64 -19.15
CA PRO A 75 13.03 -38.72 -18.42
C PRO A 75 12.77 -37.41 -19.21
N ILE A 76 11.55 -36.91 -19.15
CA ILE A 76 11.12 -35.68 -19.81
C ILE A 76 10.90 -34.54 -18.84
N ARG A 77 11.33 -33.34 -19.23
CA ARG A 77 10.96 -32.11 -18.56
C ARG A 77 9.56 -31.68 -19.03
N ILE A 78 8.63 -31.51 -18.10
CA ILE A 78 7.32 -30.93 -18.37
C ILE A 78 7.33 -29.47 -17.91
N GLU A 79 6.92 -28.57 -18.80
CA GLU A 79 6.78 -27.13 -18.54
C GLU A 79 5.33 -26.70 -18.73
N GLU A 80 4.98 -25.46 -18.35
CA GLU A 80 3.68 -24.89 -18.66
C GLU A 80 3.36 -24.93 -20.17
N ASN A 81 2.08 -25.15 -20.50
CA ASN A 81 1.57 -25.28 -21.87
C ASN A 81 2.16 -26.45 -22.67
N THR A 82 2.73 -27.44 -21.99
CA THR A 82 3.19 -28.67 -22.65
C THR A 82 2.01 -29.46 -23.20
N GLN A 83 2.06 -29.83 -24.47
CA GLN A 83 1.17 -30.83 -25.07
C GLN A 83 1.97 -32.08 -25.40
N ALA A 84 1.37 -33.24 -25.16
CA ALA A 84 1.94 -34.52 -25.54
C ALA A 84 1.10 -35.18 -26.64
N LYS A 85 1.77 -35.80 -27.60
CA LYS A 85 1.13 -36.60 -28.64
C LYS A 85 1.80 -37.96 -28.69
N ILE A 86 1.03 -39.01 -28.40
CA ILE A 86 1.48 -40.40 -28.50
C ILE A 86 0.94 -40.99 -29.79
N ILE A 87 1.83 -41.55 -30.61
CA ILE A 87 1.47 -42.30 -31.80
C ILE A 87 1.84 -43.76 -31.57
N LYS A 88 0.84 -44.62 -31.49
CA LYS A 88 0.99 -46.06 -31.23
C LYS A 88 0.74 -46.86 -32.50
N LYS A 89 1.73 -47.63 -32.94
CA LYS A 89 1.58 -48.52 -34.10
C LYS A 89 1.02 -49.88 -33.66
N ILE A 90 -0.26 -50.12 -33.95
CA ILE A 90 -0.95 -51.37 -33.61
C ILE A 90 -0.61 -52.49 -34.60
N SER A 91 -0.51 -52.14 -35.89
CA SER A 91 -0.13 -53.05 -36.97
C SER A 91 0.48 -52.26 -38.15
N PRO A 92 0.99 -52.91 -39.21
CA PRO A 92 1.46 -52.20 -40.40
C PRO A 92 0.43 -51.25 -41.03
N PHE A 93 -0.87 -51.47 -40.78
CA PHE A 93 -1.97 -50.71 -41.39
C PHE A 93 -2.86 -49.98 -40.37
N LYS A 94 -2.48 -49.95 -39.09
CA LYS A 94 -3.29 -49.30 -38.05
C LYS A 94 -2.41 -48.55 -37.07
N THR A 95 -2.67 -47.25 -36.95
CA THR A 95 -2.05 -46.37 -35.95
C THR A 95 -3.13 -45.68 -35.13
N GLU A 96 -2.85 -45.54 -33.85
CA GLU A 96 -3.68 -44.78 -32.91
C GLU A 96 -2.89 -43.57 -32.46
N THR A 97 -3.54 -42.42 -32.38
CA THR A 97 -2.94 -41.16 -31.96
C THR A 97 -3.75 -40.59 -30.82
N THR A 98 -3.10 -40.41 -29.68
CA THR A 98 -3.71 -39.75 -28.52
C THR A 98 -2.98 -38.45 -28.24
N THR A 99 -3.72 -37.35 -28.16
CA THR A 99 -3.18 -36.05 -27.73
C THR A 99 -3.61 -35.76 -26.30
N TYR A 100 -2.64 -35.40 -25.46
CA TYR A 100 -2.84 -34.97 -24.08
C TYR A 100 -2.53 -33.48 -23.98
N ASP A 101 -3.52 -32.72 -23.54
CA ASP A 101 -3.26 -31.40 -22.95
C ASP A 101 -2.73 -31.65 -21.52
N ILE A 102 -1.47 -31.28 -21.25
CA ILE A 102 -0.87 -31.39 -19.91
C ILE A 102 -1.04 -30.04 -19.22
N LYS A 103 -1.80 -30.04 -18.12
CA LYS A 103 -1.90 -28.87 -17.24
C LYS A 103 -0.88 -28.98 -16.12
N VAL A 104 -0.10 -27.93 -15.93
CA VAL A 104 0.83 -27.77 -14.82
C VAL A 104 0.21 -26.79 -13.83
N GLU A 105 0.05 -27.22 -12.58
CA GLU A 105 -0.45 -26.36 -11.49
C GLU A 105 0.70 -25.89 -10.61
N ASP A 106 0.64 -24.65 -10.13
CA ASP A 106 1.50 -24.19 -9.04
C ASP A 106 0.89 -24.40 -7.68
N THR A 107 1.67 -25.02 -6.80
CA THR A 107 1.30 -25.32 -5.44
C THR A 107 2.37 -24.88 -4.46
N ILE A 108 3.46 -24.24 -4.92
CA ILE A 108 4.56 -23.79 -4.06
C ILE A 108 4.36 -22.32 -3.75
N PRO A 109 4.17 -21.94 -2.48
CA PRO A 109 4.12 -20.53 -2.11
C PRO A 109 5.45 -19.81 -2.35
N PRO A 110 5.40 -18.49 -2.62
CA PRO A 110 6.60 -17.68 -2.69
C PRO A 110 7.34 -17.65 -1.34
N LYS A 111 8.64 -17.38 -1.37
CA LYS A 111 9.47 -17.22 -0.17
C LYS A 111 9.75 -15.74 0.08
N ILE A 112 9.39 -15.27 1.27
CA ILE A 112 9.66 -13.92 1.75
C ILE A 112 11.00 -13.91 2.51
N ILE A 113 11.88 -12.99 2.15
CA ILE A 113 13.13 -12.68 2.87
C ILE A 113 13.09 -11.20 3.23
N THR A 114 13.09 -10.91 4.53
CA THR A 114 13.06 -9.53 5.05
C THR A 114 13.77 -9.43 6.39
N GLN A 115 13.94 -8.20 6.86
CA GLN A 115 14.39 -7.88 8.21
C GLN A 115 13.35 -8.37 9.24
N LYS A 116 13.80 -8.87 10.39
CA LYS A 116 12.89 -9.30 11.46
C LYS A 116 12.38 -8.13 12.30
N ASN A 117 13.27 -7.18 12.57
CA ASN A 117 13.00 -6.01 13.39
C ASN A 117 13.37 -4.75 12.60
N VAL A 118 12.51 -3.73 12.63
CA VAL A 118 12.74 -2.43 12.02
C VAL A 118 12.56 -1.35 13.08
N ILE A 119 13.47 -0.39 13.13
CA ILE A 119 13.32 0.80 13.97
C ILE A 119 12.99 1.96 13.03
N LEU A 120 11.87 2.62 13.30
CA LEU A 120 11.44 3.82 12.59
C LEU A 120 11.65 5.03 13.47
N LYS A 121 12.29 6.04 12.93
CA LYS A 121 12.66 7.26 13.65
C LYS A 121 11.84 8.42 13.14
N GLY A 122 11.13 9.10 14.04
CA GLY A 122 10.55 10.41 13.73
C GLY A 122 9.58 10.41 12.55
N GLY A 123 8.76 9.37 12.41
CA GLY A 123 7.74 9.30 11.34
C GLY A 123 8.25 8.85 9.98
N GLU A 124 9.40 8.16 9.90
CA GLU A 124 9.87 7.49 8.67
C GLU A 124 8.76 6.63 8.02
N ASN A 125 8.70 6.68 6.69
CA ASN A 125 7.79 5.83 5.93
C ASN A 125 8.29 4.38 5.94
N LEU A 126 7.50 3.48 6.52
CA LEU A 126 7.85 2.07 6.66
C LEU A 126 8.22 1.42 5.31
N LYS A 127 7.52 1.75 4.22
CA LYS A 127 7.82 1.21 2.88
C LYS A 127 9.24 1.54 2.41
N ASN A 128 9.79 2.68 2.83
CA ASN A 128 11.12 3.12 2.42
C ASN A 128 12.23 2.43 3.22
N VAL A 129 11.92 1.94 4.42
CA VAL A 129 12.89 1.27 5.31
C VAL A 129 12.86 -0.26 5.13
N LEU A 130 11.72 -0.81 4.71
CA LEU A 130 11.55 -2.25 4.48
C LEU A 130 12.35 -2.76 3.27
N ASP A 131 13.29 -3.67 3.53
CA ASP A 131 13.98 -4.45 2.49
C ASP A 131 13.31 -5.84 2.37
N ILE A 132 12.28 -5.93 1.53
CA ILE A 132 11.55 -7.17 1.27
C ILE A 132 11.99 -7.75 -0.07
N LYS A 133 12.50 -8.97 -0.03
CA LYS A 133 12.85 -9.77 -1.21
C LYS A 133 11.95 -10.98 -1.28
N VAL A 134 11.24 -11.12 -2.40
CA VAL A 134 10.36 -12.26 -2.69
C VAL A 134 11.04 -13.15 -3.71
N TYR A 135 11.05 -14.46 -3.46
CA TYR A 135 11.58 -15.47 -4.36
C TYR A 135 10.52 -16.51 -4.67
N ASP A 136 10.30 -16.74 -5.95
CA ASP A 136 9.47 -17.84 -6.46
C ASP A 136 10.26 -18.59 -7.54
N TYR A 137 10.08 -19.90 -7.59
CA TYR A 137 10.63 -20.77 -8.62
C TYR A 137 9.97 -20.54 -9.98
N ARG A 138 8.74 -20.03 -10.00
CA ARG A 138 8.09 -19.50 -11.21
C ARG A 138 8.20 -17.98 -11.17
N PHE A 139 9.19 -17.41 -11.85
CA PHE A 139 9.30 -15.96 -12.00
C PHE A 139 8.02 -15.42 -12.67
N GLY A 140 7.07 -15.00 -11.85
CA GLY A 140 5.82 -14.33 -12.20
C GLY A 140 5.70 -13.02 -11.43
N GLU A 141 4.72 -12.21 -11.82
CA GLU A 141 4.31 -11.04 -11.04
C GLU A 141 3.69 -11.51 -9.71
N TYR A 142 3.88 -10.73 -8.66
CA TYR A 142 3.32 -11.05 -7.33
C TYR A 142 2.56 -9.85 -6.80
N ASN A 143 1.48 -10.14 -6.09
CA ASN A 143 0.77 -9.13 -5.32
C ASN A 143 1.37 -9.10 -3.91
N PHE A 144 1.74 -7.89 -3.48
CA PHE A 144 2.33 -7.63 -2.17
C PHE A 144 1.36 -6.79 -1.35
N GLU A 145 1.04 -7.26 -0.15
CA GLU A 145 0.20 -6.53 0.79
C GLU A 145 0.79 -6.59 2.20
N LEU A 146 0.81 -5.44 2.87
CA LEU A 146 1.04 -5.35 4.31
C LEU A 146 -0.33 -5.34 4.98
N LYS A 147 -0.61 -6.32 5.82
CA LYS A 147 -1.93 -6.46 6.43
C LYS A 147 -2.15 -5.50 7.61
N PRO A 148 -3.43 -5.17 7.88
CA PRO A 148 -3.87 -4.40 9.04
C PRO A 148 -3.18 -4.74 10.38
N PRO A 149 -2.86 -3.74 11.23
CA PRO A 149 -3.20 -2.31 11.11
C PRO A 149 -2.19 -1.57 10.22
N TYR A 150 -2.38 -1.62 8.91
CA TYR A 150 -1.56 -1.02 7.91
C TYR A 150 -2.15 0.36 7.69
N VAL A 151 -1.56 1.30 8.38
CA VAL A 151 -1.72 2.71 8.07
C VAL A 151 -0.29 3.15 7.84
N ASP A 152 0.00 3.80 6.70
CA ASP A 152 1.30 4.43 6.42
C ASP A 152 1.75 5.40 7.55
N PHE A 153 0.89 5.61 8.56
CA PHE A 153 0.90 6.57 9.64
C PHE A 153 0.85 5.96 11.06
N VAL A 154 0.77 4.62 11.23
CA VAL A 154 0.92 3.98 12.57
C VAL A 154 2.29 4.29 13.19
N THR A 155 3.24 4.69 12.34
CA THR A 155 4.56 5.19 12.71
C THR A 155 4.52 6.50 13.49
N LEU A 156 3.36 7.14 13.65
CA LEU A 156 3.18 8.38 14.38
C LEU A 156 2.89 8.18 15.86
N ILE A 157 2.71 6.96 16.37
CA ILE A 157 2.63 6.73 17.82
C ILE A 157 3.90 5.98 18.23
N PRO A 158 4.71 6.49 19.19
CA PRO A 158 5.86 5.76 19.69
C PRO A 158 5.42 4.42 20.32
N GLY A 159 6.11 3.33 20.01
CA GLY A 159 5.76 2.01 20.52
C GLY A 159 6.25 0.86 19.66
N ASP A 160 5.95 -0.35 20.11
CA ASP A 160 6.26 -1.60 19.41
C ASP A 160 5.00 -2.15 18.73
N TYR A 161 5.15 -2.57 17.48
CA TYR A 161 4.08 -3.05 16.62
C TYR A 161 4.50 -4.34 15.92
N GLU A 162 3.51 -5.16 15.56
CA GLU A 162 3.70 -6.34 14.72
C GLU A 162 2.90 -6.17 13.42
N TYR A 163 3.54 -6.46 12.30
CA TYR A 163 2.92 -6.45 10.98
C TYR A 163 3.09 -7.79 10.30
N GLU A 164 2.02 -8.23 9.63
CA GLU A 164 2.07 -9.37 8.73
C GLU A 164 2.24 -8.88 7.29
N ILE A 165 3.30 -9.34 6.65
CA ILE A 165 3.48 -9.27 5.21
C ILE A 165 2.76 -10.46 4.60
N GLU A 166 1.90 -10.25 3.61
CA GLU A 166 1.35 -11.30 2.74
C GLU A 166 1.82 -11.08 1.30
N VAL A 167 2.25 -12.16 0.66
CA VAL A 167 2.59 -12.19 -0.76
C VAL A 167 1.82 -13.31 -1.43
N GLU A 168 1.19 -13.00 -2.55
CA GLU A 168 0.44 -13.94 -3.37
C GLU A 168 1.02 -13.99 -4.79
N ASP A 169 1.28 -15.20 -5.29
CA ASP A 169 1.71 -15.43 -6.67
C ASP A 169 0.52 -15.44 -7.67
N LEU A 170 0.80 -15.49 -8.98
CA LEU A 170 -0.24 -15.54 -10.02
C LEU A 170 -1.13 -16.79 -9.97
N SER A 171 -0.68 -17.85 -9.28
CA SER A 171 -1.41 -19.10 -9.14
C SER A 171 -2.28 -19.12 -7.88
N GLY A 172 -2.22 -18.08 -7.06
CA GLY A 172 -2.96 -17.91 -5.81
C GLY A 172 -2.29 -18.56 -4.60
N ASN A 173 -1.02 -18.99 -4.68
CA ASN A 173 -0.31 -19.45 -3.49
C ASN A 173 0.14 -18.25 -2.67
N LYS A 174 -0.10 -18.33 -1.36
CA LYS A 174 0.18 -17.25 -0.41
C LYS A 174 1.29 -17.63 0.55
N ALA A 175 2.15 -16.67 0.86
CA ALA A 175 3.10 -16.76 1.95
C ALA A 175 2.96 -15.55 2.88
N THR A 176 3.19 -15.77 4.18
CA THR A 176 3.18 -14.70 5.17
C THR A 176 4.47 -14.64 5.97
N HIS A 177 4.81 -13.44 6.43
CA HIS A 177 5.95 -13.19 7.33
C HIS A 177 5.64 -12.08 8.31
N THR A 178 5.91 -12.29 9.59
CA THR A 178 5.72 -11.28 10.63
C THR A 178 7.01 -10.50 10.86
N ILE A 179 6.88 -9.18 10.91
CA ILE A 179 7.96 -8.26 11.28
C ILE A 179 7.56 -7.47 12.53
N SER A 180 8.54 -7.15 13.37
CA SER A 180 8.38 -6.26 14.51
C SER A 180 8.90 -4.86 14.17
N ILE A 181 8.11 -3.83 14.46
CA ILE A 181 8.44 -2.43 14.20
C ILE A 181 8.47 -1.68 15.53
N THR A 182 9.55 -0.95 15.80
CA THR A 182 9.64 -0.02 16.93
C THR A 182 9.62 1.41 16.38
N SER A 183 8.60 2.20 16.73
CA SER A 183 8.56 3.64 16.43
C SER A 183 9.16 4.43 17.59
N GLU A 184 10.22 5.18 17.29
CA GLU A 184 10.95 6.00 18.25
C GLU A 184 10.67 7.49 18.05
N THR A 185 10.58 8.20 19.19
CA THR A 185 10.57 9.66 19.19
C THR A 185 11.93 10.21 18.81
N VAL A 186 11.95 11.19 17.89
CA VAL A 186 13.13 11.96 17.50
C VAL A 186 12.93 13.42 17.89
N GLU A 187 14.01 14.06 18.34
CA GLU A 187 14.05 15.50 18.55
C GLU A 187 14.33 16.23 17.23
N ILE A 188 13.53 17.25 16.95
CA ILE A 188 13.62 18.09 15.76
C ILE A 188 14.84 19.01 15.89
N PRO A 189 15.76 19.05 14.90
CA PRO A 189 16.88 19.98 14.89
C PRO A 189 16.42 21.44 14.95
N LEU A 190 17.18 22.32 15.59
CA LEU A 190 16.78 23.72 15.78
C LEU A 190 16.61 24.47 14.45
N GLU A 191 17.41 24.16 13.43
CA GLU A 191 17.23 24.73 12.09
C GLU A 191 15.87 24.37 11.47
N GLU A 192 15.37 23.16 11.72
CA GLU A 192 14.09 22.69 11.22
C GLU A 192 12.93 23.24 12.07
N ALA A 193 13.15 23.38 13.38
CA ALA A 193 12.14 23.88 14.32
C ALA A 193 11.59 25.28 13.96
N ASN A 194 12.42 26.10 13.29
CA ASN A 194 12.04 27.44 12.83
C ASN A 194 11.34 27.47 11.46
N SER A 195 11.23 26.33 10.77
CA SER A 195 10.57 26.26 9.46
C SER A 195 9.05 26.43 9.58
N LEU A 196 8.42 27.08 8.57
CA LEU A 196 6.96 27.06 8.44
C LEU A 196 6.42 25.63 8.23
N GLU A 197 7.24 24.76 7.65
CA GLU A 197 6.95 23.34 7.41
C GLU A 197 7.43 22.45 8.57
N VAL A 198 7.73 23.01 9.75
CA VAL A 198 8.09 22.20 10.92
C VAL A 198 6.96 21.21 11.24
N TRP A 199 7.32 19.92 11.23
CA TRP A 199 6.39 18.82 11.45
C TRP A 199 6.63 18.22 12.84
N THR A 200 6.07 18.87 13.86
CA THR A 200 5.98 18.33 15.22
C THR A 200 4.70 17.51 15.37
N ASN A 201 4.81 16.34 15.97
CA ASN A 201 3.73 15.40 16.15
C ASN A 201 4.11 14.43 17.28
N ARG A 202 3.37 13.36 17.49
CA ARG A 202 3.61 12.36 18.54
C ARG A 202 4.98 11.63 18.50
N VAL A 203 5.70 11.63 17.37
CA VAL A 203 7.03 11.02 17.21
C VAL A 203 8.14 12.01 16.90
N ARG A 204 7.82 13.27 16.62
CA ARG A 204 8.80 14.33 16.39
C ARG A 204 8.58 15.42 17.43
N LYS A 205 9.53 15.60 18.34
CA LYS A 205 9.43 16.60 19.42
C LYS A 205 10.34 17.79 19.16
N LEU A 206 9.85 18.99 19.44
CA LEU A 206 10.64 20.20 19.49
C LEU A 206 11.62 20.16 20.68
N PRO A 207 12.77 20.85 20.57
CA PRO A 207 13.66 21.07 21.70
C PRO A 207 12.92 21.74 22.86
N LYS A 208 13.32 21.42 24.09
CA LYS A 208 12.71 21.98 25.29
C LYS A 208 12.83 23.51 25.36
N ASP A 209 13.97 24.02 24.95
CA ASP A 209 14.35 25.43 24.97
C ASP A 209 13.97 26.18 23.68
N PHE A 210 13.27 25.53 22.76
CA PHE A 210 12.79 26.18 21.55
C PHE A 210 11.64 27.16 21.85
N GLU A 211 11.90 28.44 21.59
CA GLU A 211 10.92 29.52 21.53
C GLU A 211 11.11 30.29 20.21
N PRO A 212 10.08 30.37 19.34
CA PRO A 212 10.17 31.09 18.08
C PRO A 212 10.12 32.61 18.30
N ASN A 213 10.33 33.39 17.22
CA ASN A 213 10.05 34.82 17.26
C ASN A 213 8.54 35.04 17.39
N LEU A 214 8.11 35.75 18.45
CA LEU A 214 6.71 35.91 18.81
C LEU A 214 6.32 37.38 18.87
N SER A 215 5.07 37.67 18.48
CA SER A 215 4.46 38.98 18.63
C SER A 215 3.07 38.86 19.25
N GLU A 216 2.72 39.86 20.06
CA GLU A 216 1.42 39.94 20.72
C GLU A 216 0.29 40.18 19.70
N ILE A 217 -0.82 39.49 19.92
CA ILE A 217 -2.06 39.62 19.17
C ILE A 217 -2.95 40.63 19.91
N PRO A 218 -3.52 41.65 19.24
CA PRO A 218 -4.39 42.62 19.90
C PRO A 218 -5.56 41.93 20.62
N LEU A 219 -5.97 42.49 21.77
CA LEU A 219 -6.94 41.87 22.68
C LEU A 219 -8.32 41.67 22.04
N GLU A 220 -8.69 42.47 21.05
CA GLU A 220 -9.96 42.33 20.34
C GLU A 220 -10.08 41.03 19.52
N TYR A 221 -8.98 40.32 19.27
CA TYR A 221 -8.95 39.05 18.55
C TYR A 221 -8.88 37.82 19.46
N ASN A 222 -8.82 38.00 20.78
CA ASN A 222 -8.66 36.87 21.69
C ASN A 222 -9.47 36.95 23.00
N LEU A 223 -9.74 35.77 23.53
CA LEU A 223 -10.42 35.54 24.81
C LEU A 223 -9.40 35.20 25.89
N SER A 224 -8.35 36.02 25.99
CA SER A 224 -7.35 35.83 27.02
C SER A 224 -7.92 36.11 28.42
N ASN A 225 -7.56 35.23 29.36
CA ASN A 225 -7.77 35.51 30.77
C ASN A 225 -6.81 36.63 31.22
N ASP A 226 -7.27 37.50 32.10
CA ASP A 226 -6.44 38.54 32.73
C ASP A 226 -5.88 39.63 31.79
N ASN A 227 -6.45 39.79 30.58
CA ASN A 227 -6.00 40.77 29.57
C ASN A 227 -4.54 40.60 29.11
N ILE A 228 -4.01 39.37 29.12
CA ILE A 228 -2.65 39.08 28.65
C ILE A 228 -2.70 38.66 27.18
N PRO A 229 -2.18 39.44 26.21
CA PRO A 229 -2.24 39.07 24.81
C PRO A 229 -1.68 37.68 24.51
N PHE A 230 -2.41 36.89 23.72
CA PHE A 230 -1.82 35.70 23.11
C PHE A 230 -0.71 36.11 22.14
N ARG A 231 0.19 35.16 21.85
CA ARG A 231 1.36 35.38 20.99
C ARG A 231 1.38 34.38 19.85
N LEU A 232 1.79 34.83 18.67
CA LEU A 232 2.04 34.03 17.47
C LEU A 232 3.31 34.54 16.77
N GLN A 233 3.84 33.74 15.85
CA GLN A 233 4.79 34.27 14.87
C GLN A 233 4.15 35.42 14.08
N PRO A 234 4.90 36.49 13.73
CA PRO A 234 4.35 37.69 13.11
C PRO A 234 3.50 37.44 11.87
N GLU A 235 3.93 36.53 10.99
CA GLU A 235 3.25 36.17 9.75
C GLU A 235 1.91 35.48 10.03
N ALA A 236 1.91 34.50 10.94
CA ALA A 236 0.69 33.81 11.37
C ALA A 236 -0.30 34.77 12.05
N LYS A 237 0.19 35.73 12.84
CA LYS A 237 -0.64 36.78 13.45
C LYS A 237 -1.35 37.62 12.38
N ILE A 238 -0.59 38.15 11.41
CA ILE A 238 -1.13 39.02 10.37
C ILE A 238 -2.18 38.25 9.56
N ALA A 239 -1.87 37.01 9.17
CA ALA A 239 -2.79 36.14 8.46
C ALA A 239 -4.07 35.86 9.25
N PHE A 240 -3.95 35.64 10.57
CA PHE A 240 -5.12 35.39 11.41
C PHE A 240 -6.04 36.60 11.49
N MET A 241 -5.47 37.79 11.69
CA MET A 241 -6.24 39.03 11.74
C MET A 241 -6.99 39.28 10.43
N ASP A 242 -6.31 39.11 9.29
CA ASP A 242 -6.91 39.25 7.95
C ASP A 242 -8.06 38.25 7.73
N MET A 243 -7.88 36.99 8.15
CA MET A 243 -8.93 35.97 8.10
C MET A 243 -10.14 36.35 8.98
N ALA A 244 -9.90 36.80 10.21
CA ALA A 244 -10.97 37.16 11.15
C ALA A 244 -11.75 38.40 10.70
N ASP A 245 -11.05 39.41 10.19
CA ASP A 245 -11.66 40.63 9.64
C ASP A 245 -12.47 40.32 8.37
N THR A 246 -11.92 39.50 7.46
CA THR A 246 -12.65 39.09 6.26
C THR A 246 -13.93 38.32 6.58
N LEU A 247 -13.88 37.37 7.53
CA LEU A 247 -15.08 36.65 7.98
C LEU A 247 -16.16 37.62 8.49
N LYS A 248 -15.74 38.61 9.28
CA LYS A 248 -16.65 39.63 9.83
C LYS A 248 -17.23 40.53 8.75
N GLU A 249 -16.43 40.94 7.78
CA GLU A 249 -16.88 41.79 6.66
C GLU A 249 -17.84 41.05 5.72
N GLU A 250 -17.53 39.79 5.38
CA GLU A 250 -18.33 39.01 4.42
C GLU A 250 -19.61 38.43 5.02
N LYS A 251 -19.57 38.03 6.30
CA LYS A 251 -20.64 37.25 6.94
C LYS A 251 -21.23 37.89 8.18
N GLY A 252 -20.61 38.94 8.72
CA GLY A 252 -21.00 39.49 10.02
C GLY A 252 -20.75 38.55 11.21
N LEU A 253 -19.93 37.51 10.99
CA LEU A 253 -19.59 36.48 11.98
C LEU A 253 -18.28 36.84 12.71
N THR A 254 -17.96 36.18 13.81
CA THR A 254 -16.76 36.50 14.61
C THR A 254 -16.13 35.25 15.19
N ILE A 255 -14.80 35.17 15.05
CA ILE A 255 -13.97 34.16 15.71
C ILE A 255 -12.98 34.85 16.64
N LEU A 256 -12.67 34.20 17.76
CA LEU A 256 -11.69 34.67 18.74
C LEU A 256 -10.75 33.52 19.11
N ILE A 257 -9.48 33.87 19.30
CA ILE A 257 -8.47 32.92 19.77
C ILE A 257 -8.71 32.61 21.25
N THR A 258 -8.71 31.33 21.61
CA THR A 258 -8.74 30.87 23.00
C THR A 258 -7.41 30.26 23.46
N SER A 259 -6.52 29.91 22.54
CA SER A 259 -5.18 29.38 22.82
C SER A 259 -4.28 29.59 21.59
N ALA A 260 -3.01 29.92 21.80
CA ALA A 260 -2.03 30.19 20.76
C ALA A 260 -0.65 29.63 21.17
N TYR A 261 0.44 30.39 21.09
CA TYR A 261 1.74 29.92 21.55
C TYR A 261 1.69 29.39 22.99
N ARG A 262 2.25 28.19 23.18
CA ARG A 262 2.45 27.54 24.48
C ARG A 262 3.91 27.14 24.61
N SER A 263 4.60 27.59 25.66
CA SER A 263 5.95 27.14 25.95
C SER A 263 5.96 25.65 26.32
N TYR A 264 7.13 25.02 26.24
CA TYR A 264 7.31 23.64 26.68
C TYR A 264 6.83 23.44 28.13
N GLU A 265 7.22 24.32 29.05
CA GLU A 265 6.86 24.24 30.48
C GLU A 265 5.36 24.36 30.71
N TYR A 266 4.69 25.24 29.96
CA TYR A 266 3.24 25.36 30.04
C TYR A 266 2.56 24.08 29.54
N GLN A 267 3.05 23.50 28.43
CA GLN A 267 2.55 22.23 27.91
C GLN A 267 2.77 21.08 28.91
N GLU A 268 3.91 21.06 29.61
CA GLU A 268 4.22 20.07 30.65
C GLU A 268 3.26 20.14 31.82
N MET A 269 3.02 21.32 32.35
CA MET A 269 2.02 21.53 33.40
C MET A 269 0.62 21.09 32.92
N LEU A 270 0.21 21.52 31.72
CA LEU A 270 -1.11 21.19 31.17
C LEU A 270 -1.29 19.68 30.96
N PHE A 271 -0.32 19.03 30.35
CA PHE A 271 -0.34 17.59 30.11
C PHE A 271 -0.41 16.81 31.43
N ASN A 272 0.40 17.18 32.42
CA ASN A 272 0.39 16.53 33.73
C ASN A 272 -0.95 16.71 34.47
N ASN A 273 -1.60 17.87 34.33
CA ASN A 273 -2.93 18.10 34.89
C ASN A 273 -3.98 17.17 34.27
N TYR A 274 -3.96 17.02 32.93
CA TYR A 274 -4.87 16.09 32.25
C TYR A 274 -4.59 14.63 32.62
N VAL A 275 -3.32 14.23 32.71
CA VAL A 275 -2.96 12.88 33.18
C VAL A 275 -3.47 12.63 34.60
N ALA A 276 -3.38 13.62 35.50
CA ALA A 276 -3.89 13.50 36.86
C ALA A 276 -5.42 13.41 36.91
N GLN A 277 -6.13 14.07 35.99
CA GLN A 277 -7.59 14.09 35.94
C GLN A 277 -8.19 12.86 35.25
N ASP A 278 -7.63 12.48 34.09
CA ASP A 278 -8.24 11.54 33.14
C ASP A 278 -7.43 10.26 32.94
N GLY A 279 -6.20 10.19 33.46
CA GLY A 279 -5.27 9.09 33.23
C GLY A 279 -4.47 9.23 31.94
N LEU A 280 -3.33 8.52 31.86
CA LEU A 280 -2.34 8.67 30.79
C LEU A 280 -2.90 8.32 29.40
N GLU A 281 -3.57 7.17 29.26
CA GLU A 281 -4.12 6.71 27.98
C GLU A 281 -5.08 7.75 27.40
N LYS A 282 -6.04 8.22 28.20
CA LYS A 282 -7.06 9.18 27.76
C LYS A 282 -6.44 10.55 27.49
N ALA A 283 -5.59 11.07 28.39
CA ALA A 283 -4.94 12.38 28.20
C ALA A 283 -4.11 12.43 26.91
N GLN A 284 -3.43 11.35 26.56
CA GLN A 284 -2.66 11.28 25.32
C GLN A 284 -3.51 11.28 24.05
N THR A 285 -4.82 11.07 24.09
CA THR A 285 -5.68 11.14 22.89
C THR A 285 -5.94 12.58 22.42
N TYR A 286 -5.99 13.53 23.37
CA TYR A 286 -6.39 14.91 23.09
C TYR A 286 -5.35 15.96 23.53
N SER A 287 -4.32 15.57 24.29
CA SER A 287 -3.25 16.48 24.72
C SER A 287 -1.89 15.95 24.29
N ALA A 288 -1.17 16.80 23.56
CA ALA A 288 0.20 16.51 23.19
C ALA A 288 1.12 16.48 24.42
N LYS A 289 2.10 15.57 24.41
CA LYS A 289 3.21 15.60 25.35
C LYS A 289 4.05 16.89 25.16
N PRO A 290 4.80 17.34 26.17
CA PRO A 290 5.72 18.47 26.03
C PRO A 290 6.69 18.26 24.88
N GLY A 291 6.94 19.29 24.07
CA GLY A 291 7.72 19.21 22.83
C GLY A 291 6.94 18.71 21.62
N HIS A 292 5.83 17.98 21.79
CA HIS A 292 5.05 17.42 20.69
C HIS A 292 3.85 18.29 20.27
N SER A 293 3.63 19.43 20.96
CA SER A 293 2.51 20.33 20.69
C SER A 293 2.87 21.31 19.57
N GLU A 294 2.03 21.40 18.53
CA GLU A 294 2.22 22.42 17.49
C GLU A 294 2.11 23.85 18.03
N HIS A 295 1.45 24.06 19.16
CA HIS A 295 1.41 25.38 19.80
C HIS A 295 2.78 25.92 20.19
N GLN A 296 3.77 25.06 20.45
CA GLN A 296 5.13 25.53 20.73
C GLN A 296 5.80 26.16 19.49
N THR A 297 5.31 25.88 18.28
CA THR A 297 5.79 26.52 17.04
C THR A 297 5.37 27.99 16.93
N GLY A 298 4.35 28.43 17.67
CA GLY A 298 3.75 29.75 17.50
C GLY A 298 3.03 29.94 16.15
N LEU A 299 2.77 28.85 15.41
CA LEU A 299 2.04 28.84 14.13
C LEU A 299 0.60 28.32 14.27
N THR A 300 0.17 28.00 15.49
CA THR A 300 -1.11 27.34 15.75
C THR A 300 -1.99 28.18 16.65
N VAL A 301 -3.30 28.18 16.35
CA VAL A 301 -4.35 28.77 17.17
C VAL A 301 -5.49 27.80 17.38
N ASP A 302 -6.04 27.82 18.59
CA ASP A 302 -7.37 27.29 18.87
C ASP A 302 -8.36 28.46 18.85
N ILE A 303 -9.44 28.32 18.09
CA ILE A 303 -10.47 29.37 17.94
C ILE A 303 -11.83 28.93 18.43
N ARG A 304 -12.67 29.89 18.80
CA ARG A 304 -14.09 29.67 19.04
C ARG A 304 -14.91 30.89 18.66
N THR A 305 -16.23 30.73 18.63
CA THR A 305 -17.14 31.87 18.53
C THR A 305 -17.31 32.52 19.91
N PRO A 306 -17.71 33.81 19.98
CA PRO A 306 -17.99 34.46 21.26
C PRO A 306 -19.14 33.80 22.05
N GLN A 307 -20.09 33.18 21.35
CA GLN A 307 -21.34 32.67 21.94
C GLN A 307 -21.24 31.22 22.41
N PHE A 308 -20.34 30.42 21.83
CA PHE A 308 -20.27 28.98 22.08
C PHE A 308 -18.95 28.56 22.72
N ASP A 309 -18.96 27.41 23.39
CA ASP A 309 -17.73 26.77 23.86
C ASP A 309 -16.98 26.20 22.65
N ILE A 310 -15.67 25.99 22.80
CA ILE A 310 -14.84 25.42 21.73
C ILE A 310 -15.33 24.04 21.28
N LYS A 311 -15.94 23.27 22.20
CA LYS A 311 -16.49 21.95 21.90
C LYS A 311 -17.69 21.96 20.98
N ASP A 312 -18.42 23.08 20.94
CA ASP A 312 -19.60 23.26 20.10
C ASP A 312 -19.24 23.96 18.77
N PHE A 313 -17.95 24.18 18.50
CA PHE A 313 -17.50 24.94 17.33
C PHE A 313 -17.86 24.26 16.00
N GLU A 314 -17.84 22.92 15.92
CA GLU A 314 -18.14 22.15 14.69
C GLU A 314 -19.46 22.60 14.02
N ASP A 315 -20.49 22.86 14.81
CA ASP A 315 -21.85 23.11 14.32
C ASP A 315 -22.14 24.60 14.02
N THR A 316 -21.10 25.45 13.99
CA THR A 316 -21.25 26.90 13.79
C THR A 316 -21.09 27.32 12.32
N ASP A 317 -21.69 28.45 11.95
CA ASP A 317 -21.50 29.05 10.62
C ASP A 317 -20.04 29.48 10.41
N GLU A 318 -19.36 29.91 11.47
CA GLU A 318 -17.93 30.22 11.49
C GLU A 318 -17.07 29.01 11.11
N SER A 319 -17.34 27.84 11.70
CA SER A 319 -16.58 26.62 11.40
C SER A 319 -16.74 26.20 9.95
N ASN A 320 -17.96 26.28 9.41
CA ASN A 320 -18.23 26.03 7.99
C ASN A 320 -17.44 26.99 7.08
N TRP A 321 -17.45 28.28 7.38
CA TRP A 321 -16.69 29.25 6.60
C TRP A 321 -15.18 28.99 6.71
N ILE A 322 -14.67 28.69 7.91
CA ILE A 322 -13.24 28.43 8.14
C ILE A 322 -12.77 27.21 7.34
N LYS A 323 -13.52 26.10 7.38
CA LYS A 323 -13.22 24.90 6.60
C LYS A 323 -13.05 25.19 5.10
N ASP A 324 -13.86 26.11 4.56
CA ASP A 324 -13.88 26.42 3.13
C ASP A 324 -12.98 27.60 2.73
N ASN A 325 -12.43 28.37 3.69
CA ASN A 325 -11.74 29.63 3.38
C ASN A 325 -10.41 29.83 4.10
N SER A 326 -10.11 29.10 5.19
CA SER A 326 -8.89 29.33 5.97
C SER A 326 -7.62 29.21 5.14
N TYR A 327 -7.63 28.32 4.13
CA TYR A 327 -6.49 28.09 3.25
C TYR A 327 -6.07 29.33 2.47
N LYS A 328 -7.02 30.24 2.17
CA LYS A 328 -6.75 31.50 1.46
C LYS A 328 -5.85 32.42 2.27
N PHE A 329 -5.84 32.26 3.58
CA PHE A 329 -5.03 33.02 4.53
C PHE A 329 -3.81 32.23 4.99
N GLY A 330 -3.58 31.03 4.47
CA GLY A 330 -2.44 30.19 4.86
C GLY A 330 -2.69 29.29 6.08
N PHE A 331 -3.94 29.18 6.54
CA PHE A 331 -4.33 28.28 7.62
C PHE A 331 -4.98 27.00 7.10
N ILE A 332 -4.69 25.89 7.76
CA ILE A 332 -5.39 24.63 7.57
C ILE A 332 -6.09 24.22 8.86
N VAL A 333 -7.22 23.51 8.75
CA VAL A 333 -7.74 22.70 9.86
C VAL A 333 -6.79 21.52 10.03
N ARG A 334 -5.95 21.56 11.07
CA ARG A 334 -4.80 20.66 11.22
C ARG A 334 -5.19 19.20 11.40
N TYR A 335 -6.30 18.98 12.11
CA TYR A 335 -6.84 17.66 12.43
C TYR A 335 -8.26 17.54 11.86
N PRO A 336 -8.40 17.20 10.57
CA PRO A 336 -9.69 17.07 9.90
C PRO A 336 -10.42 15.76 10.25
N LYS A 337 -11.73 15.72 9.97
CA LYS A 337 -12.60 14.57 10.23
C LYS A 337 -12.14 13.35 9.42
N ASP A 338 -12.32 12.16 9.99
CA ASP A 338 -11.96 10.87 9.37
C ASP A 338 -10.46 10.70 9.02
N LYS A 339 -9.58 11.49 9.64
CA LYS A 339 -8.11 11.44 9.43
C LYS A 339 -7.31 11.17 10.71
N GLU A 340 -7.96 10.70 11.79
CA GLU A 340 -7.30 10.39 13.06
C GLU A 340 -6.23 9.30 12.92
N ASN A 341 -6.47 8.32 12.06
CA ASN A 341 -5.49 7.28 11.73
C ASN A 341 -4.24 7.83 11.01
N ILE A 342 -4.31 9.06 10.47
CA ILE A 342 -3.25 9.75 9.74
C ILE A 342 -2.56 10.80 10.60
N THR A 343 -3.29 11.57 11.40
CA THR A 343 -2.72 12.65 12.21
C THR A 343 -2.37 12.22 13.62
N GLY A 344 -2.96 11.10 14.08
CA GLY A 344 -2.91 10.64 15.46
C GLY A 344 -3.76 11.46 16.42
N TYR A 345 -4.58 12.40 15.95
CA TYR A 345 -5.46 13.20 16.79
C TYR A 345 -6.89 13.11 16.29
N GLN A 346 -7.84 13.13 17.23
CA GLN A 346 -9.26 13.23 16.91
C GLN A 346 -9.56 14.49 16.09
N TYR A 347 -10.77 14.57 15.53
CA TYR A 347 -11.20 15.76 14.80
C TYR A 347 -11.22 17.01 15.69
N GLU A 348 -10.54 18.07 15.26
CA GLU A 348 -10.48 19.36 15.98
C GLU A 348 -10.74 20.53 15.01
N PRO A 349 -12.01 20.88 14.73
CA PRO A 349 -12.36 21.96 13.80
C PRO A 349 -11.83 23.34 14.21
N TRP A 350 -11.57 23.54 15.50
CA TRP A 350 -11.05 24.78 16.07
C TRP A 350 -9.53 24.94 15.91
N HIS A 351 -8.80 23.86 15.63
CA HIS A 351 -7.34 23.86 15.69
C HIS A 351 -6.75 24.18 14.32
N LEU A 352 -6.32 25.43 14.16
CA LEU A 352 -5.77 25.93 12.90
C LEU A 352 -4.26 26.02 12.96
N ARG A 353 -3.60 25.50 11.92
CA ARG A 353 -2.15 25.58 11.73
C ARG A 353 -1.83 26.48 10.52
N TYR A 354 -1.00 27.49 10.74
CA TYR A 354 -0.43 28.30 9.67
C TYR A 354 0.73 27.57 8.98
N VAL A 355 0.64 27.45 7.66
CA VAL A 355 1.66 26.84 6.79
C VAL A 355 2.05 27.75 5.62
N GLY A 356 1.52 28.98 5.59
CA GLY A 356 1.63 29.87 4.43
C GLY A 356 0.58 29.59 3.36
N GLN A 357 0.27 30.61 2.55
CA GLN A 357 -0.84 30.56 1.58
C GLN A 357 -0.64 29.50 0.49
N ASP A 358 0.57 29.39 -0.06
CA ASP A 358 0.85 28.46 -1.16
C ASP A 358 0.66 27.01 -0.73
N LEU A 359 1.24 26.63 0.41
CA LEU A 359 1.11 25.28 0.94
C LEU A 359 -0.31 24.99 1.42
N ALA A 360 -0.96 25.92 2.13
CA ALA A 360 -2.34 25.73 2.57
C ALA A 360 -3.29 25.51 1.38
N LYS A 361 -3.10 26.28 0.30
CA LYS A 361 -3.83 26.11 -0.95
C LYS A 361 -3.55 24.76 -1.60
N TYR A 362 -2.30 24.34 -1.67
CA TYR A 362 -1.94 23.02 -2.20
C TYR A 362 -2.63 21.90 -1.42
N LEU A 363 -2.59 21.95 -0.09
CA LEU A 363 -3.23 20.96 0.78
C LEU A 363 -4.75 20.93 0.58
N TYR A 364 -5.39 22.10 0.49
CA TYR A 364 -6.82 22.22 0.26
C TYR A 364 -7.23 21.65 -1.11
N ASP A 365 -6.56 22.06 -2.19
CA ASP A 365 -6.89 21.62 -3.56
C ASP A 365 -6.74 20.10 -3.75
N ASN A 366 -5.79 19.49 -3.02
CA ASN A 366 -5.50 18.05 -3.09
C ASN A 366 -6.17 17.23 -1.98
N GLN A 367 -6.91 17.86 -1.07
CA GLN A 367 -7.57 17.20 0.08
C GLN A 367 -6.58 16.40 0.96
N LEU A 368 -5.39 16.96 1.17
CA LEU A 368 -4.31 16.34 1.95
C LEU A 368 -4.24 16.93 3.35
N THR A 369 -3.90 16.09 4.34
CA THR A 369 -3.39 16.57 5.63
C THR A 369 -1.95 17.06 5.47
N PHE A 370 -1.48 17.84 6.45
CA PHE A 370 -0.08 18.23 6.51
C PHE A 370 0.85 17.01 6.65
N ASP A 371 0.45 15.98 7.41
CA ASP A 371 1.21 14.73 7.57
C ASP A 371 1.33 13.96 6.25
N GLU A 372 0.24 13.85 5.48
CA GLU A 372 0.25 13.24 4.14
C GLU A 372 1.23 13.96 3.21
N TYR A 373 1.23 15.30 3.22
CA TYR A 373 2.15 16.09 2.41
C TYR A 373 3.62 15.87 2.79
N ILE A 374 3.96 15.93 4.09
CA ILE A 374 5.35 15.74 4.53
C ILE A 374 5.84 14.34 4.18
N LEU A 375 5.03 13.31 4.42
CA LEU A 375 5.39 11.92 4.12
C LEU A 375 5.55 11.64 2.62
N GLN A 376 4.82 12.33 1.74
CA GLN A 376 4.98 12.22 0.30
C GLN A 376 6.26 12.89 -0.23
N ASN A 377 6.71 13.97 0.42
CA ASN A 377 7.80 14.82 -0.06
C ASN A 377 9.16 14.54 0.60
N THR A 378 9.22 13.74 1.68
CA THR A 378 10.48 13.37 2.35
C THR A 378 11.16 12.16 1.69
N GLN A 379 11.29 12.16 0.35
CA GLN A 379 11.89 11.07 -0.45
C GLN A 379 13.42 11.15 -0.55
#